data_AF-A0A926CR15-F1
#
_entry.id   AF-A0A926CR15-F1
#
_cell.length_a   1.000
_cell.length_b   1.000
_cell.length_c   1.000
_cell.angle_alpha   90.00
_cell.angle_beta   90.00
_cell.angle_gamma   90.00
#
_symmetry.space_group_name_H-M   'P 1'
#
loop_
_entity.id
_entity.type
_entity.pdbx_description
1 polymer ?
#
loop_
_entity_poly.entity_id
_entity_poly.type
_entity_poly.pdbx_seq_one_letter_code
_entity_poly.pdbx_strand_id
1 'polypeptide(L)'
;MRRKQIYTDDQREDILICLWDNFDDIPLTSHQTGVPQRTLREWRAAYLAANPDFQPPGAPTFADPPKNISAAAAANAAEVADQFILLREKLMQQIFTLVSEVSDKAGDASFRAIAIARLLDRVHKLDTLIPALRPPPHEENVYRVEYLYPDGSVHDNPPWYQPGPDDPPIWSPVRLDP
;
A
#
# COMPACT_ATOMS: atom_id res chain seq x y z
N MET A 1 21.78 15.82 -30.69
CA MET A 1 20.44 16.01 -31.26
C MET A 1 19.62 14.73 -31.05
N ARG A 2 18.56 14.74 -30.23
CA ARG A 2 17.64 13.60 -30.10
C ARG A 2 16.65 13.64 -31.26
N ARG A 3 16.56 12.59 -32.08
CA ARG A 3 15.53 12.49 -33.12
C ARG A 3 14.17 12.39 -32.44
N LYS A 4 13.21 13.20 -32.89
CA LYS A 4 11.82 13.10 -32.42
C LYS A 4 11.24 11.79 -32.98
N GLN A 5 11.00 10.83 -32.11
CA GLN A 5 10.34 9.58 -32.47
C GLN A 5 8.86 9.90 -32.72
N ILE A 6 8.34 9.44 -33.86
CA ILE A 6 6.93 9.59 -34.23
C ILE A 6 6.30 8.22 -34.02
N TYR A 7 5.27 8.17 -33.17
CA TYR A 7 4.52 6.95 -32.86
C TYR A 7 3.24 6.94 -33.68
N THR A 8 2.88 5.79 -34.26
CA THR A 8 1.59 5.60 -34.91
C THR A 8 0.47 5.47 -33.88
N ASP A 9 -0.79 5.56 -34.31
CA ASP A 9 -1.94 5.43 -33.41
C ASP A 9 -2.03 4.00 -32.84
N ASP A 10 -1.80 2.97 -33.67
CA ASP A 10 -1.73 1.57 -33.22
C ASP A 10 -0.66 1.37 -32.13
N GLN A 11 0.55 1.95 -32.32
CA GLN A 11 1.61 1.88 -31.31
C GLN A 11 1.20 2.56 -30.00
N ARG A 12 0.48 3.68 -30.09
CA ARG A 12 -0.01 4.39 -28.92
C ARG A 12 -1.01 3.52 -28.14
N GLU A 13 -1.90 2.83 -28.85
CA GLU A 13 -2.87 1.92 -28.24
C GLU A 13 -2.17 0.75 -27.54
N ASP A 14 -1.22 0.09 -28.19
CA ASP A 14 -0.43 -1.01 -27.59
C ASP A 14 0.32 -0.55 -26.32
N ILE A 15 0.89 0.66 -26.35
CA ILE A 15 1.60 1.23 -25.21
C ILE A 15 0.64 1.54 -24.04
N LEU A 16 -0.57 2.00 -24.34
CA LEU A 16 -1.59 2.23 -23.33
C LEU A 16 -2.12 0.92 -22.73
N ILE A 17 -2.26 -0.14 -23.54
CA ILE A 17 -2.56 -1.49 -23.05
C ILE A 17 -1.48 -1.96 -22.08
N CYS A 18 -0.21 -1.81 -22.45
CA CYS A 18 0.92 -2.12 -21.58
C CYS A 18 0.89 -1.29 -20.27
N LEU A 19 0.47 -0.03 -20.33
CA LEU A 19 0.30 0.81 -19.14
C LEU A 19 -0.77 0.25 -18.19
N TRP A 20 -1.92 -0.18 -18.71
CA TRP A 20 -2.99 -0.77 -17.89
C TRP A 20 -2.60 -2.13 -17.32
N ASP A 21 -1.90 -2.97 -18.09
CA ASP A 21 -1.36 -4.24 -17.61
C ASP A 21 -0.33 -4.05 -16.47
N ASN A 22 0.39 -2.92 -16.51
CA ASN A 22 1.30 -2.48 -15.46
C ASN A 22 0.58 -1.76 -14.30
N PHE A 23 -0.75 -1.84 -14.21
CA PHE A 23 -1.56 -1.20 -13.17
C PHE A 23 -1.33 0.32 -13.11
N ASP A 24 -1.19 0.95 -14.27
CA ASP A 24 -0.98 2.39 -14.39
C ASP A 24 0.38 2.89 -13.84
N ASP A 25 1.36 2.00 -13.69
CA ASP A 25 2.74 2.34 -13.32
C ASP A 25 3.49 3.00 -14.50
N ILE A 26 3.45 4.34 -14.52
CA ILE A 26 4.09 5.17 -15.55
C ILE A 26 5.62 5.01 -15.59
N PRO A 27 6.36 5.04 -14.45
CA PRO A 27 7.79 4.77 -14.45
C PRO A 27 8.17 3.43 -15.08
N LEU A 28 7.49 2.35 -14.69
CA LEU A 28 7.76 1.01 -15.20
C LEU A 28 7.49 0.92 -16.71
N THR A 29 6.34 1.40 -17.14
CA THR A 29 5.93 1.37 -18.56
C THR A 29 6.84 2.23 -19.42
N SER A 30 7.29 3.39 -18.91
CA SER A 30 8.26 4.26 -19.59
C SER A 30 9.59 3.55 -19.79
N HIS A 31 10.07 2.82 -18.78
CA HIS A 31 11.29 2.03 -18.88
C HIS A 31 11.15 0.87 -19.89
N GLN A 32 10.01 0.18 -19.92
CA GLN A 32 9.77 -0.96 -20.81
C GLN A 32 9.59 -0.56 -22.28
N THR A 33 8.84 0.50 -22.54
CA THR A 33 8.46 0.93 -23.91
C THR A 33 9.43 1.95 -24.51
N GLY A 34 10.27 2.57 -23.68
CA GLY A 34 11.15 3.68 -24.07
C GLY A 34 10.42 5.01 -24.29
N VAL A 35 9.10 5.06 -24.07
CA VAL A 35 8.32 6.30 -24.19
C VAL A 35 8.54 7.17 -22.95
N PRO A 36 8.84 8.48 -23.10
CA PRO A 36 9.02 9.36 -21.94
C PRO A 36 7.78 9.41 -21.04
N GLN A 37 7.97 9.40 -19.72
CA GLN A 37 6.88 9.46 -18.73
C GLN A 37 5.90 10.63 -18.96
N ARG A 38 6.41 11.79 -19.38
CA ARG A 38 5.58 12.96 -19.71
C ARG A 38 4.60 12.64 -20.85
N THR A 39 5.09 12.00 -21.90
CA THR A 39 4.29 11.62 -23.07
C THR A 39 3.23 10.58 -22.70
N LEU A 40 3.58 9.60 -21.85
CA LEU A 40 2.60 8.64 -21.31
C LEU A 40 1.49 9.32 -20.50
N ARG A 41 1.83 10.28 -19.63
CA ARG A 41 0.83 11.07 -18.87
C ARG A 41 -0.11 11.83 -19.79
N GLU A 42 0.43 12.49 -20.82
CA GLU A 42 -0.35 13.25 -21.81
C GLU A 42 -1.29 12.33 -22.59
N TRP A 43 -0.81 11.17 -23.06
CA TRP A 43 -1.62 10.18 -23.78
C TRP A 43 -2.72 9.57 -22.90
N ARG A 44 -2.38 9.20 -21.67
CA ARG A 44 -3.35 8.66 -20.70
C ARG A 44 -4.47 9.67 -20.44
N ALA A 45 -4.12 10.93 -20.17
CA ALA A 45 -5.10 11.98 -19.93
C ALA A 45 -6.00 12.22 -21.14
N ALA A 46 -5.43 12.25 -22.36
CA ALA A 46 -6.19 12.38 -23.59
C ALA A 46 -7.14 11.18 -23.82
N TYR A 47 -6.68 9.96 -23.53
CA TYR A 47 -7.49 8.75 -23.67
C TYR A 47 -8.67 8.73 -22.70
N LEU A 48 -8.45 9.08 -21.43
CA LEU A 48 -9.53 9.16 -20.42
C LEU A 48 -10.53 10.29 -20.73
N ALA A 49 -10.05 11.42 -21.25
CA ALA A 49 -10.94 12.50 -21.69
C ALA A 49 -11.81 12.09 -22.89
N ALA A 50 -11.29 11.26 -23.78
CA ALA A 50 -12.04 10.73 -24.93
C ALA A 50 -13.00 9.59 -24.55
N ASN A 51 -12.68 8.83 -23.50
CA ASN A 51 -13.43 7.65 -23.06
C ASN A 51 -13.82 7.78 -21.57
N PRO A 52 -14.82 8.62 -21.22
CA PRO A 52 -15.20 8.85 -19.83
C PRO A 52 -15.75 7.60 -19.12
N ASP A 53 -16.30 6.64 -19.88
CA ASP A 53 -16.83 5.39 -19.35
C ASP A 53 -15.74 4.31 -19.19
N PHE A 54 -14.51 4.56 -19.65
CA PHE A 54 -13.42 3.60 -19.50
C PHE A 54 -12.92 3.59 -18.05
N GLN A 55 -13.19 2.49 -17.36
CA GLN A 55 -12.62 2.21 -16.05
C GLN A 55 -11.35 1.38 -16.23
N PRO A 56 -10.16 1.91 -15.87
CA PRO A 56 -8.92 1.16 -16.04
C PRO A 56 -8.99 -0.15 -15.25
N PRO A 57 -8.65 -1.30 -15.85
CA PRO A 57 -8.65 -2.57 -15.15
C PRO A 57 -7.64 -2.49 -13.99
N GLY A 58 -8.12 -2.64 -12.76
CA GLY A 58 -7.27 -2.64 -11.57
C GLY A 58 -6.95 -1.27 -10.97
N ALA A 59 -7.55 -0.17 -11.45
CA ALA A 59 -7.56 1.04 -10.63
C ALA A 59 -8.40 0.74 -9.37
N PRO A 60 -7.82 0.76 -8.16
CA PRO A 60 -8.62 0.62 -6.95
C PRO A 60 -9.62 1.77 -6.98
N THR A 61 -10.90 1.44 -7.11
CA THR A 61 -11.97 2.40 -6.89
C THR A 61 -11.82 2.80 -5.44
N PHE A 62 -11.18 3.95 -5.18
CA PHE A 62 -11.23 4.64 -3.90
C PHE A 62 -12.65 5.18 -3.72
N ALA A 63 -13.63 4.29 -3.69
CA ALA A 63 -14.91 4.60 -3.11
C ALA A 63 -14.63 5.01 -1.67
N ASP A 64 -15.23 6.13 -1.23
CA ASP A 64 -15.17 6.56 0.16
C ASP A 64 -15.31 5.33 1.06
N PRO A 65 -14.39 5.12 2.02
CA PRO A 65 -14.42 3.93 2.85
C PRO A 65 -15.81 3.88 3.50
N PRO A 66 -16.59 2.80 3.30
CA PRO A 66 -17.91 2.71 3.88
C PRO A 66 -17.72 2.85 5.39
N LYS A 67 -18.20 3.95 5.99
CA LYS A 67 -18.08 4.26 7.42
C LYS A 67 -18.78 3.22 8.33
N ASN A 68 -19.41 2.20 7.74
CA ASN A 68 -19.97 1.04 8.42
C ASN A 68 -19.44 -0.24 7.76
N ILE A 69 -18.16 -0.54 7.97
CA ILE A 69 -17.66 -1.90 7.74
C ILE A 69 -18.26 -2.75 8.87
N SER A 70 -19.25 -3.60 8.55
CA SER A 70 -19.84 -4.50 9.54
C SER A 70 -18.76 -5.41 10.14
N ALA A 71 -18.93 -5.86 11.39
CA ALA A 71 -17.98 -6.78 12.03
C ALA A 71 -17.70 -8.05 11.18
N ALA A 72 -18.66 -8.48 10.36
CA ALA A 72 -18.49 -9.58 9.41
C ALA A 72 -17.51 -9.22 8.27
N ALA A 73 -17.55 -7.98 7.77
CA ALA A 73 -16.60 -7.53 6.76
C ALA A 73 -15.19 -7.34 7.34
N ALA A 74 -15.06 -6.95 8.61
CA ALA A 74 -13.77 -6.92 9.31
C ALA A 74 -13.19 -8.33 9.53
N ALA A 75 -14.03 -9.33 9.87
CA ALA A 75 -13.60 -10.72 9.99
C ALA A 75 -13.12 -11.29 8.65
N ASN A 76 -13.85 -11.01 7.56
CA ASN A 76 -13.42 -11.39 6.22
C ASN A 76 -12.11 -10.70 5.82
N ALA A 77 -11.93 -9.42 6.17
CA ALA A 77 -10.69 -8.69 5.89
C ALA A 77 -9.49 -9.29 6.63
N ALA A 78 -9.67 -9.74 7.87
CA ALA A 78 -8.64 -10.43 8.64
C ALA A 78 -8.26 -11.78 8.00
N GLU A 79 -9.24 -12.58 7.58
CA GLU A 79 -8.98 -13.85 6.88
C GLU A 79 -8.24 -13.62 5.56
N VAL A 80 -8.65 -12.62 4.79
CA VAL A 80 -7.98 -12.22 3.55
C VAL A 80 -6.55 -11.76 3.81
N ALA A 81 -6.31 -11.01 4.90
CA ALA A 81 -4.97 -10.61 5.30
C ALA A 81 -4.08 -11.82 5.63
N ASP A 82 -4.61 -12.82 6.34
CA ASP A 82 -3.89 -14.06 6.65
C ASP A 82 -3.56 -14.85 5.36
N GLN A 83 -4.48 -14.90 4.40
CA GLN A 83 -4.21 -15.51 3.09
C GLN A 83 -3.08 -14.78 2.33
N PHE A 84 -3.02 -13.45 2.40
CA PHE A 84 -1.93 -12.69 1.80
C PHE A 84 -0.58 -12.90 2.50
N ILE A 85 -0.58 -13.05 3.83
CA ILE A 85 0.63 -13.41 4.59
C ILE A 85 1.15 -14.77 4.14
N LEU A 86 0.28 -15.78 4.06
CA LEU A 86 0.65 -17.12 3.58
C LEU A 86 1.17 -17.09 2.13
N LEU A 87 0.54 -16.30 1.26
CA LEU A 87 0.99 -16.14 -0.12
C LEU A 87 2.39 -15.50 -0.19
N ARG A 88 2.61 -14.44 0.60
CA ARG A 88 3.90 -13.76 0.72
C ARG A 88 5.00 -14.73 1.15
N GLU A 89 4.75 -15.55 2.17
CA GLU A 89 5.71 -16.55 2.64
C GLU A 89 6.06 -17.56 1.53
N LYS A 90 5.05 -18.06 0.80
CA LYS A 90 5.26 -18.97 -0.34
C LYS A 90 6.09 -18.32 -1.46
N LEU A 91 5.82 -17.07 -1.80
CA LEU A 91 6.60 -16.34 -2.82
C LEU A 91 8.05 -16.15 -2.37
N MET A 92 8.28 -15.80 -1.10
CA MET A 92 9.62 -15.69 -0.54
C MET A 92 10.38 -17.02 -0.60
N GLN A 93 9.73 -18.14 -0.25
CA GLN A 93 10.31 -19.47 -0.39
C GLN A 93 10.71 -19.77 -1.85
N GLN A 94 9.84 -19.46 -2.82
CA GLN A 94 10.15 -19.65 -4.24
C GLN A 94 11.33 -18.80 -4.71
N ILE A 95 11.44 -17.55 -4.24
CA ILE A 95 12.60 -16.69 -4.53
C ILE A 95 13.87 -17.33 -3.99
N PHE A 96 13.88 -17.81 -2.75
CA PHE A 96 15.05 -18.48 -2.17
C PHE A 96 15.47 -19.72 -2.96
N THR A 97 14.50 -20.55 -3.38
CA THR A 97 14.76 -21.71 -4.23
C THR A 97 15.41 -21.28 -5.54
N LEU A 98 14.82 -20.32 -6.26
CA LEU A 98 15.38 -19.83 -7.54
C LEU A 98 16.78 -19.25 -7.39
N VAL A 99 17.02 -18.47 -6.32
CA VAL A 99 18.34 -17.89 -6.04
C VAL A 99 19.37 -18.99 -5.78
N SER A 100 19.00 -20.05 -5.05
CA SER A 100 19.90 -21.19 -4.79
C SER A 100 20.27 -21.94 -6.08
N GLU A 101 19.35 -22.03 -7.04
CA GLU A 101 19.59 -22.73 -8.31
C GLU A 101 20.40 -21.89 -9.33
N VAL A 102 20.41 -20.55 -9.20
CA VAL A 102 21.09 -19.63 -10.14
C VAL A 102 22.60 -19.89 -10.23
N SER A 103 23.23 -20.42 -9.18
CA SER A 103 24.68 -20.62 -9.15
C SER A 103 25.19 -21.73 -10.09
N ASP A 104 24.32 -22.65 -10.54
CA ASP A 104 24.78 -23.92 -11.14
C ASP A 104 24.67 -24.00 -12.68
N LYS A 105 23.92 -23.11 -13.34
CA LYS A 105 23.69 -23.19 -14.80
C LYS A 105 23.80 -21.82 -15.48
N ALA A 106 24.92 -21.60 -16.16
CA ALA A 106 25.22 -20.33 -16.85
C ALA A 106 24.25 -19.95 -17.98
N GLY A 107 23.55 -20.92 -18.59
CA GLY A 107 22.65 -20.68 -19.72
C GLY A 107 21.34 -19.95 -19.39
N ASP A 108 20.85 -20.07 -18.15
CA ASP A 108 19.51 -19.58 -17.77
C ASP A 108 19.53 -18.37 -16.83
N ALA A 109 20.70 -17.80 -16.56
CA ALA A 109 20.87 -16.79 -15.51
C ALA A 109 20.00 -15.54 -15.74
N SER A 110 19.86 -15.10 -16.99
CA SER A 110 19.07 -13.91 -17.36
C SER A 110 17.57 -14.11 -17.12
N PHE A 111 17.01 -15.24 -17.57
CA PHE A 111 15.59 -15.56 -17.37
C PHE A 111 15.25 -15.69 -15.88
N ARG A 112 16.15 -16.31 -15.11
CA ARG A 112 15.98 -16.43 -13.65
C ARG A 112 16.06 -15.10 -12.94
N ALA A 113 16.99 -14.23 -13.31
CA ALA A 113 17.06 -12.87 -12.77
C ALA A 113 15.77 -12.08 -13.02
N ILE A 114 15.19 -12.19 -14.22
CA ILE A 114 13.90 -11.57 -14.55
C ILE A 114 12.76 -12.17 -13.71
N ALA A 115 12.73 -13.50 -13.55
CA ALA A 115 11.72 -14.17 -12.73
C ALA A 115 11.81 -13.74 -11.25
N ILE A 116 13.02 -13.69 -10.70
CA ILE A 116 13.27 -13.21 -9.32
C ILE A 116 12.82 -11.76 -9.16
N ALA A 117 13.17 -10.87 -10.10
CA ALA A 117 12.75 -9.47 -10.05
C ALA A 117 11.22 -9.32 -10.08
N ARG A 118 10.53 -10.13 -10.91
CA ARG A 118 9.05 -10.16 -10.94
C ARG A 118 8.46 -10.67 -9.62
N LEU A 119 9.02 -11.73 -9.03
CA LEU A 119 8.52 -12.24 -7.75
C LEU A 119 8.75 -11.23 -6.61
N LEU A 120 9.89 -10.55 -6.58
CA LEU A 120 10.17 -9.49 -5.62
C LEU A 120 9.18 -8.32 -5.75
N ASP A 121 8.86 -7.90 -6.97
CA ASP A 121 7.83 -6.87 -7.20
C ASP A 121 6.46 -7.31 -6.67
N ARG A 122 6.08 -8.58 -6.86
CA ARG A 122 4.84 -9.12 -6.30
C ARG A 122 4.86 -9.17 -4.77
N VAL A 123 5.98 -9.54 -4.15
CA VAL A 123 6.14 -9.50 -2.69
C VAL A 123 6.03 -8.07 -2.17
N HIS A 124 6.67 -7.11 -2.83
CA HIS A 124 6.58 -5.70 -2.46
C HIS A 124 5.15 -5.16 -2.53
N LYS A 125 4.40 -5.53 -3.57
CA LYS A 125 2.97 -5.21 -3.69
C LYS A 125 2.11 -5.85 -2.59
N LEU A 126 2.44 -7.07 -2.16
CA LEU A 126 1.76 -7.68 -1.01
C LEU A 126 2.09 -6.94 0.29
N ASP A 127 3.34 -6.52 0.48
CA ASP A 127 3.77 -5.73 1.64
C ASP A 127 3.08 -4.37 1.75
N THR A 128 2.67 -3.76 0.63
CA THR A 128 1.88 -2.52 0.67
C THR A 128 0.40 -2.75 0.93
N LEU A 129 -0.15 -3.90 0.53
CA LEU A 129 -1.56 -4.25 0.73
C LEU A 129 -1.87 -4.83 2.12
N ILE A 130 -0.97 -5.62 2.70
CA ILE A 130 -1.17 -6.25 4.02
C ILE A 130 -1.47 -5.21 5.12
N PRO A 131 -0.74 -4.08 5.24
CA PRO A 131 -1.05 -3.05 6.23
C PRO A 131 -2.38 -2.34 5.97
N ALA A 132 -2.85 -2.28 4.72
CA ALA A 132 -4.13 -1.68 4.38
C ALA A 132 -5.33 -2.60 4.70
N LEU A 133 -5.10 -3.92 4.66
CA LEU A 133 -6.11 -4.94 4.94
C LEU A 133 -6.19 -5.31 6.42
N ARG A 134 -5.05 -5.24 7.12
CA ARG A 134 -5.05 -5.37 8.56
C ARG A 134 -5.68 -4.08 9.11
N PRO A 135 -6.78 -4.14 9.87
CA PRO A 135 -7.21 -2.98 10.61
C PRO A 135 -6.00 -2.46 11.38
N PRO A 136 -5.75 -1.14 11.43
CA PRO A 136 -4.63 -0.61 12.19
C PRO A 136 -4.64 -1.33 13.54
N PRO A 137 -3.51 -1.95 13.96
CA PRO A 137 -3.45 -2.64 15.25
C PRO A 137 -3.99 -1.62 16.21
N HIS A 138 -5.20 -1.90 16.74
CA HIS A 138 -6.12 -0.88 17.23
C HIS A 138 -5.31 0.32 17.67
N GLU A 139 -5.51 1.52 17.07
CA GLU A 139 -5.22 2.74 17.85
C GLU A 139 -5.68 2.36 19.23
N GLU A 140 -4.73 2.13 20.16
CA GLU A 140 -5.08 1.55 21.44
C GLU A 140 -6.21 2.45 21.84
N ASN A 141 -7.42 1.91 22.00
CA ASN A 141 -8.52 2.74 22.42
C ASN A 141 -8.07 3.11 23.82
N VAL A 142 -7.33 4.22 23.92
CA VAL A 142 -6.82 4.76 25.15
C VAL A 142 -8.09 5.32 25.72
N TYR A 143 -8.81 4.44 26.42
CA TYR A 143 -9.93 4.82 27.24
C TYR A 143 -9.32 5.72 28.30
N ARG A 144 -9.32 7.03 28.04
CA ARG A 144 -8.92 8.01 29.02
C ARG A 144 -10.00 8.02 30.08
N VAL A 145 -9.70 7.41 31.21
CA VAL A 145 -10.59 7.41 32.37
C VAL A 145 -10.36 8.73 33.09
N GLU A 146 -11.29 9.66 32.93
CA GLU A 146 -11.28 10.95 33.61
C GLU A 146 -12.13 10.87 34.88
N TYR A 147 -11.60 11.33 36.01
CA TYR A 147 -12.29 11.31 37.31
C TYR A 147 -12.83 12.71 37.62
N LEU A 148 -14.15 12.82 37.78
CA LEU A 148 -14.82 14.06 38.21
C LEU A 148 -14.96 14.09 39.74
N TYR A 149 -14.40 15.12 40.36
CA TYR A 149 -14.40 15.31 41.82
C TYR A 149 -15.60 16.15 42.28
N PRO A 150 -15.97 16.13 43.58
CA PRO A 150 -17.11 16.90 44.10
C PRO A 150 -17.00 18.42 43.94
N ASP A 151 -15.78 18.95 43.75
CA ASP A 151 -15.50 20.36 43.46
C ASP A 151 -15.66 20.71 41.96
N GLY A 152 -15.97 19.72 41.12
CA GLY A 152 -16.12 19.86 39.67
C GLY A 152 -14.81 19.73 38.89
N SER A 153 -13.67 19.49 39.55
CA SER A 153 -12.38 19.31 38.87
C SER A 153 -12.26 17.92 38.22
N VAL A 154 -11.55 17.84 37.10
CA VAL A 154 -11.29 16.60 36.33
C VAL A 154 -9.82 16.23 36.43
N HIS A 155 -9.54 14.98 36.81
CA HIS A 155 -8.17 14.46 36.96
C HIS A 155 -7.98 13.16 36.21
N ASP A 156 -6.76 12.92 35.74
CA ASP A 156 -6.37 11.65 35.07
C ASP A 156 -6.24 10.47 36.06
N ASN A 157 -6.17 10.76 37.36
CA ASN A 157 -5.93 9.75 38.40
C ASN A 157 -7.05 9.73 39.46
N PRO A 158 -7.37 8.54 40.02
CA PRO A 158 -8.36 8.42 41.06
C PRO A 158 -7.88 9.04 42.38
N PRO A 159 -8.80 9.43 43.29
CA PRO A 159 -8.46 10.13 44.54
C PRO A 159 -7.63 9.31 45.53
N TRP A 160 -7.56 7.98 45.34
CA TRP A 160 -6.74 7.08 46.14
C TRP A 160 -5.35 6.80 45.54
N TYR A 161 -5.03 7.34 44.37
CA TYR A 161 -3.71 7.16 43.77
C TYR A 161 -2.65 8.00 44.52
N GLN A 162 -1.65 7.32 45.07
CA GLN A 162 -0.48 7.94 45.70
C GLN A 162 0.73 7.66 44.81
N PRO A 163 1.35 8.68 44.19
CA PRO A 163 2.50 8.45 43.32
C PRO A 163 3.65 7.85 44.13
N GLY A 164 4.27 6.80 43.58
CA GLY A 164 5.48 6.23 44.15
C GLY A 164 6.68 7.16 43.99
N PRO A 165 7.77 6.93 44.73
CA PRO A 165 9.00 7.75 44.63
C PRO A 165 9.67 7.68 43.24
N ASP A 166 9.37 6.64 42.46
CA ASP A 166 9.92 6.43 41.11
C ASP A 166 8.94 6.85 39.98
N ASP A 167 7.74 7.31 40.32
CA ASP A 167 6.78 7.78 39.32
C ASP A 167 7.21 9.17 38.81
N PRO A 168 7.29 9.39 37.48
CA PRO A 168 7.60 10.72 36.96
C PRO A 168 6.55 11.74 37.41
N PRO A 169 6.89 13.02 37.58
CA PRO A 169 5.91 14.05 37.93
C PRO A 169 4.91 14.23 36.78
N ILE A 170 3.66 13.76 36.98
CA ILE A 170 2.60 13.71 35.95
C ILE A 170 1.91 15.09 35.72
N TRP A 171 2.31 16.15 36.43
CA TRP A 171 1.67 17.47 36.32
C TRP A 171 2.07 18.21 35.04
N SER A 172 1.53 17.80 33.89
CA SER A 172 1.33 18.73 32.77
C SER A 172 -0.08 19.29 32.90
N PRO A 173 -0.27 20.57 33.30
CA PRO A 173 -1.59 21.17 33.21
C PRO A 173 -2.03 21.12 31.74
N VAL A 174 -3.09 20.37 31.46
CA VAL A 174 -3.77 20.44 30.17
C VAL A 174 -4.21 21.90 30.02
N ARG A 175 -3.51 22.66 29.18
CA ARG A 175 -4.01 23.96 28.76
C ARG A 175 -5.28 23.68 27.97
N LEU A 176 -6.42 23.93 28.59
CA LEU A 176 -7.65 24.18 27.88
C LEU A 176 -7.42 25.47 27.10
N ASP A 177 -6.97 25.33 25.85
CA ASP A 177 -7.05 26.44 24.92
C ASP A 177 -8.55 26.76 24.70
N PRO A 178 -8.96 28.03 24.84
CA PRO A 178 -10.36 28.47 24.77
C PRO A 178 -10.96 28.42 23.37
#